data_AF-A0A6P1AH73-F1
#
_entry.id   AF-A0A6P1AH73-F1
#
_cell.length_a   1.000
_cell.length_b   1.000
_cell.length_c   1.000
_cell.angle_alpha   90.00
_cell.angle_beta   90.00
_cell.angle_gamma   90.00
#
_symmetry.space_group_name_H-M   'P 1'
#
loop_
_entity.id
_entity.type
_entity.pdbx_description
1 polymer ?
#
loop_
_entity_poly.entity_id
_entity_poly.type
_entity_poly.pdbx_seq_one_letter_code
_entity_poly.pdbx_strand_id
1 'polypeptide(L)'
;MKTNFIYSDKPQENLDIEDELSCLTADLVEFECNLPFLEKLFSTEAGKWVEISLLCQGLQEIEKQLKQVQKSFDGIIQVAWLEYPQIPGYCLIIFFVEDLFWNNLALYNQEKFLQSKRKSNKEEIR
;
A
#
# COMPACT_ATOMS: atom_id res chain seq x y z
N MET A 1 14.36 30.45 26.20
CA MET A 1 13.21 29.52 26.03
C MET A 1 13.74 28.11 26.18
N LYS A 2 13.28 27.36 27.19
CA LYS A 2 13.56 25.92 27.32
C LYS A 2 12.38 25.19 26.70
N THR A 3 12.58 24.58 25.54
CA THR A 3 11.62 23.64 24.96
C THR A 3 11.74 22.34 25.73
N ASN A 4 10.81 22.10 26.65
CA ASN A 4 10.61 20.79 27.26
C ASN A 4 9.94 19.90 26.21
N PHE A 5 10.72 19.02 25.56
CA PHE A 5 10.15 17.86 24.89
C PHE A 5 9.69 16.90 25.98
N ILE A 6 8.38 16.83 26.19
CA ILE A 6 7.77 15.76 26.98
C ILE A 6 7.78 14.55 26.05
N TYR A 7 8.78 13.68 26.19
CA TYR A 7 8.67 12.32 25.67
C TYR A 7 7.57 11.63 26.46
N SER A 8 6.41 11.48 25.84
CA SER A 8 5.35 10.58 26.30
C SER A 8 5.89 9.15 26.25
N ASP A 9 5.58 8.33 27.25
CA ASP A 9 5.99 6.92 27.43
C ASP A 9 5.49 5.93 26.35
N LYS A 10 5.44 6.29 25.06
CA LYS A 10 4.97 5.43 23.95
C LYS A 10 5.92 5.16 22.76
N PRO A 11 7.26 5.21 22.86
CA PRO A 11 8.09 4.91 21.70
C PRO A 11 8.06 3.43 21.27
N GLN A 12 7.74 2.49 22.16
CA GLN A 12 7.76 1.05 21.86
C GLN A 12 6.56 0.60 21.01
N GLU A 13 5.34 0.98 21.40
CA GLU A 13 4.10 0.57 20.70
C GLU A 13 4.03 1.09 19.26
N ASN A 14 4.58 2.28 18.99
CA ASN A 14 4.55 2.87 17.65
C ASN A 14 5.49 2.16 16.67
N LEU A 15 6.67 1.75 17.11
CA LEU A 15 7.62 1.02 16.25
C LEU A 15 7.02 -0.32 15.80
N ASP A 16 6.31 -1.01 16.69
CA ASP A 16 5.66 -2.27 16.37
C ASP A 16 4.57 -2.10 15.29
N ILE A 17 3.80 -1.01 15.32
CA ILE A 17 2.75 -0.73 14.31
C ILE A 17 3.36 -0.35 12.95
N GLU A 18 4.41 0.47 12.93
CA GLU A 18 5.09 0.86 11.69
C GLU A 18 5.72 -0.36 10.99
N ASP A 19 6.24 -1.31 11.76
CA ASP A 19 6.77 -2.58 11.25
C ASP A 19 5.65 -3.46 10.67
N GLU A 20 4.51 -3.57 11.35
CA GLU A 20 3.32 -4.28 10.83
C GLU A 20 2.81 -3.66 9.52
N LEU A 21 2.72 -2.33 9.45
CA LEU A 21 2.34 -1.60 8.23
C LEU A 21 3.35 -1.82 7.09
N SER A 22 4.64 -1.86 7.42
CA SER A 22 5.70 -2.12 6.44
C SER A 22 5.61 -3.52 5.85
N CYS A 23 5.33 -4.53 6.69
CA CYS A 23 5.14 -5.91 6.24
C CYS A 23 3.89 -6.05 5.37
N LEU A 24 2.76 -5.51 5.84
CA LEU A 24 1.49 -5.55 5.11
C LEU A 24 1.60 -4.90 3.73
N THR A 25 2.25 -3.74 3.64
CA THR A 25 2.39 -3.03 2.37
C THR A 25 3.39 -3.70 1.41
N ALA A 26 4.40 -4.38 1.93
CA ALA A 26 5.29 -5.24 1.13
C ALA A 26 4.53 -6.44 0.56
N ASP A 27 3.78 -7.16 1.41
CA ASP A 27 2.98 -8.33 1.00
C ASP A 27 2.00 -7.98 -0.13
N LEU A 28 1.37 -6.80 -0.04
CA LEU A 28 0.41 -6.29 -1.03
C LEU A 28 1.01 -6.12 -2.43
N VAL A 29 2.28 -5.73 -2.53
CA VAL A 29 2.94 -5.44 -3.82
C VAL A 29 3.78 -6.61 -4.33
N GLU A 30 4.19 -7.53 -3.45
CA GLU A 30 5.08 -8.64 -3.79
C GLU A 30 4.34 -9.90 -4.25
N PHE A 31 3.29 -10.32 -3.53
CA PHE A 31 2.70 -11.63 -3.73
C PHE A 31 1.63 -11.69 -4.82
N GLU A 32 1.67 -12.74 -5.64
CA GLU A 32 0.73 -12.92 -6.75
C GLU A 32 -0.74 -13.07 -6.30
N CYS A 33 -0.97 -13.62 -5.11
CA CYS A 33 -2.32 -13.70 -4.54
C CYS A 33 -2.95 -12.31 -4.28
N ASN A 34 -2.14 -11.26 -4.20
CA ASN A 34 -2.55 -9.88 -3.99
C ASN A 34 -2.63 -9.08 -5.29
N LEU A 35 -2.43 -9.68 -6.47
CA LEU A 35 -2.58 -8.97 -7.76
C LEU A 35 -3.92 -8.22 -7.91
N PRO A 36 -5.08 -8.70 -7.40
CA PRO A 36 -6.33 -7.92 -7.46
C PRO A 36 -6.25 -6.54 -6.79
N PHE A 37 -5.40 -6.37 -5.77
CA PHE A 37 -5.14 -5.06 -5.18
C PHE A 37 -4.48 -4.12 -6.21
N LEU A 38 -3.42 -4.59 -6.89
CA LEU A 38 -2.70 -3.82 -7.90
C LEU A 38 -3.57 -3.50 -9.12
N GLU A 39 -4.44 -4.43 -9.53
CA GLU A 39 -5.42 -4.17 -10.60
C GLU A 39 -6.34 -3.00 -10.28
N LYS A 40 -6.92 -3.01 -9.08
CA LYS A 40 -7.81 -1.94 -8.63
C LYS A 40 -7.04 -0.64 -8.45
N LEU A 41 -5.83 -0.68 -7.88
CA LEU A 41 -4.97 0.49 -7.72
C LEU A 41 -4.68 1.14 -9.08
N PHE A 42 -4.21 0.39 -10.07
CA PHE A 42 -3.89 0.93 -11.40
C PHE A 42 -5.12 1.27 -12.24
N SER A 43 -6.32 0.90 -11.79
CA SER A 43 -7.58 1.39 -12.37
C SER A 43 -7.97 2.78 -11.82
N THR A 44 -7.30 3.27 -10.77
CA THR A 44 -7.47 4.63 -10.28
C THR A 44 -6.61 5.62 -11.06
N GLU A 45 -6.98 6.89 -11.03
CA GLU A 45 -6.18 7.98 -11.60
C GLU A 45 -4.83 8.11 -10.85
N ALA A 46 -3.74 8.29 -11.60
CA ALA A 46 -2.42 8.53 -11.02
C ALA A 46 -2.44 9.77 -10.10
N GLY A 47 -1.83 9.65 -8.93
CA GLY A 47 -1.76 10.69 -7.90
C GLY A 47 -3.01 10.84 -7.06
N LYS A 48 -4.08 10.10 -7.37
CA LYS A 48 -5.28 10.09 -6.53
C LYS A 48 -5.07 9.20 -5.30
N TRP A 49 -5.18 9.80 -4.13
CA TRP A 49 -5.24 9.08 -2.86
C TRP A 49 -6.56 8.33 -2.72
N VAL A 50 -6.46 7.04 -2.40
CA VAL A 50 -7.61 6.18 -2.13
C VAL A 50 -7.39 5.41 -0.84
N GLU A 51 -8.47 5.10 -0.13
CA GLU A 51 -8.41 4.26 1.06
C GLU A 51 -8.05 2.82 0.68
N ILE A 52 -7.05 2.25 1.36
CA ILE A 52 -6.52 0.92 1.03
C ILE A 52 -7.58 -0.18 1.19
N SER A 53 -8.49 -0.04 2.15
CA SER A 53 -9.53 -1.02 2.48
C SER A 53 -10.46 -1.30 1.28
N LEU A 54 -10.74 -0.28 0.47
CA LEU A 54 -11.56 -0.38 -0.74
C LEU A 54 -10.89 -1.23 -1.82
N LEU A 55 -9.56 -1.13 -1.92
CA LEU A 55 -8.78 -1.91 -2.87
C LEU A 55 -8.61 -3.37 -2.40
N CYS A 56 -8.50 -3.59 -1.10
CA CYS A 56 -8.29 -4.92 -0.53
C CYS A 56 -9.56 -5.80 -0.47
N GLN A 57 -10.73 -5.30 -0.86
CA GLN A 57 -11.98 -6.08 -0.86
C GLN A 57 -11.85 -7.41 -1.62
N GLY A 58 -12.16 -8.53 -0.95
CA GLY A 58 -12.04 -9.89 -1.47
C GLY A 58 -10.69 -10.56 -1.16
N LEU A 59 -9.71 -9.86 -0.58
CA LEU A 59 -8.43 -10.41 -0.14
C LEU A 59 -8.50 -10.76 1.34
N GLN A 60 -9.11 -11.91 1.67
CA GLN A 60 -9.52 -12.23 3.06
C GLN A 60 -8.40 -12.11 4.10
N GLU A 61 -7.19 -12.61 3.81
CA GLU A 61 -6.07 -12.52 4.76
C GLU A 61 -5.58 -11.08 4.93
N ILE A 62 -5.45 -10.32 3.85
CA ILE A 62 -5.08 -8.90 3.90
C ILE A 62 -6.14 -8.08 4.63
N GLU A 63 -7.43 -8.31 4.37
CA GLU A 63 -8.51 -7.64 5.09
C GLU A 63 -8.45 -7.89 6.59
N LYS A 64 -8.10 -9.12 6.99
CA LYS A 64 -7.96 -9.48 8.39
C LYS A 64 -6.76 -8.78 9.03
N GLN A 65 -5.62 -8.73 8.33
CA GLN A 65 -4.43 -8.01 8.79
C GLN A 65 -4.71 -6.50 8.91
N LEU A 66 -5.33 -5.88 7.89
CA LEU A 66 -5.75 -4.48 7.92
C LEU A 66 -6.63 -4.18 9.13
N LYS A 67 -7.66 -5.00 9.38
CA LYS A 67 -8.54 -4.86 10.55
C LYS A 67 -7.80 -5.03 11.86
N GLN A 68 -6.72 -5.79 11.90
CA GLN A 68 -5.93 -5.97 13.11
C GLN A 68 -5.07 -4.74 13.38
N VAL A 69 -4.37 -4.26 12.35
CA VAL A 69 -3.51 -3.07 12.39
C VAL A 69 -4.33 -1.81 12.73
N GLN A 70 -5.53 -1.67 12.14
CA GLN A 70 -6.46 -0.57 12.42
C GLN A 70 -7.07 -0.58 13.83
N LYS A 71 -6.83 -1.60 14.66
CA LYS A 71 -7.22 -1.53 16.09
C LYS A 71 -6.21 -0.72 16.91
N SER A 72 -5.02 -0.49 16.37
CA SER A 72 -3.91 0.14 17.07
C SER A 72 -3.84 1.65 16.87
N PHE A 73 -4.63 2.21 15.93
CA PHE A 73 -4.74 3.64 15.66
C PHE A 73 -6.09 3.97 14.99
N ASP A 74 -6.57 5.21 15.14
CA ASP A 74 -7.90 5.65 14.65
C ASP A 74 -7.87 6.22 13.21
N GLY A 75 -6.77 6.00 12.49
CA GLY A 75 -6.47 6.65 11.21
C GLY A 75 -6.82 5.83 9.98
N ILE A 76 -6.69 6.49 8.83
CA ILE A 76 -6.95 5.90 7.50
C ILE A 76 -5.61 5.59 6.82
N ILE A 77 -5.48 4.35 6.35
CA ILE A 77 -4.37 3.98 5.47
C ILE A 77 -4.77 4.33 4.04
N GLN A 78 -4.04 5.25 3.44
CA GLN A 78 -4.23 5.69 2.07
C GLN A 78 -3.11 5.17 1.18
N VAL A 79 -3.43 4.98 -0.10
CA VAL A 79 -2.45 4.64 -1.13
C VAL A 79 -2.69 5.46 -2.38
N ALA A 80 -1.61 5.86 -3.03
CA ALA A 80 -1.61 6.48 -4.35
C ALA A 80 -0.52 5.85 -5.21
N TRP A 81 -0.67 5.95 -6.53
CA TRP A 81 0.40 5.59 -7.45
C TRP A 81 0.77 6.77 -8.34
N LEU A 82 2.03 6.89 -8.72
CA LEU A 82 2.54 7.97 -9.57
C LEU A 82 3.44 7.39 -10.65
N GLU A 83 3.36 7.92 -11.87
CA GLU A 83 4.33 7.58 -12.91
C GLU A 83 5.75 7.95 -12.47
N TYR A 84 6.72 7.07 -12.73
CA TYR A 84 8.11 7.35 -12.41
C TYR A 84 8.85 7.86 -13.65
N PRO A 85 9.17 9.17 -13.73
CA PRO A 85 9.61 9.78 -14.98
C PRO A 85 10.99 9.30 -15.46
N GLN A 86 11.82 8.76 -14.56
CA GLN A 86 13.19 8.38 -14.89
C GLN A 86 13.27 7.00 -15.56
N ILE A 87 12.27 6.13 -15.35
CA ILE A 87 12.27 4.77 -15.90
C ILE A 87 10.87 4.51 -16.48
N PRO A 88 10.72 4.56 -17.83
CA PRO A 88 9.46 4.27 -18.49
C PRO A 88 8.87 2.92 -18.04
N GLY A 89 7.55 2.88 -17.87
CA GLY A 89 6.82 1.69 -17.44
C GLY A 89 6.88 1.38 -15.94
N TYR A 90 7.68 2.14 -15.17
CA TYR A 90 7.68 2.07 -13.71
C TYR A 90 6.81 3.16 -13.09
N CYS A 91 6.32 2.87 -11.90
CA CYS A 91 5.55 3.78 -11.07
C CYS A 91 6.03 3.70 -9.62
N LEU A 92 5.74 4.74 -8.85
CA LEU A 92 5.83 4.73 -7.40
C LEU A 92 4.45 4.35 -6.83
N ILE A 93 4.43 3.47 -5.84
CA ILE A 93 3.25 3.22 -5.01
C ILE A 93 3.59 3.78 -3.63
N ILE A 94 2.76 4.70 -3.15
CA ILE A 94 2.97 5.43 -1.91
C ILE A 94 1.85 5.07 -0.95
N PHE A 95 2.20 4.48 0.19
CA PHE A 95 1.31 4.24 1.30
C PHE A 95 1.51 5.32 2.35
N PHE A 96 0.42 5.79 2.95
CA PHE A 96 0.45 6.88 3.91
C PHE A 96 -0.59 6.69 5.01
N VAL A 97 -0.20 6.99 6.25
CA VAL A 97 -1.06 7.05 7.43
C VAL A 97 -0.80 8.38 8.13
N GLU A 98 -1.76 9.31 8.03
CA GLU A 98 -1.60 10.68 8.53
C GLU A 98 -1.38 10.73 10.05
N ASP A 99 -2.19 9.99 10.81
CA ASP A 99 -2.16 9.99 12.28
C ASP A 99 -0.82 9.49 12.86
N LEU A 100 -0.10 8.66 12.12
CA LEU A 100 1.19 8.12 12.51
C LEU A 100 2.36 8.88 11.89
N PHE A 101 2.10 9.83 10.97
CA PHE A 101 3.11 10.42 10.08
C PHE A 101 3.95 9.36 9.35
N TRP A 102 3.37 8.18 9.13
CA TRP A 102 4.07 7.04 8.55
C TRP A 102 3.82 6.99 7.05
N ASN A 103 4.87 6.67 6.30
CA ASN A 103 4.77 6.40 4.87
C ASN A 103 5.66 5.23 4.47
N ASN A 104 5.24 4.52 3.42
CA ASN A 104 6.09 3.55 2.74
C ASN A 104 5.99 3.73 1.23
N LEU A 105 7.09 3.47 0.53
CA LEU A 105 7.23 3.70 -0.90
C LEU A 105 7.79 2.47 -1.57
N ALA A 106 7.12 2.03 -2.63
CA ALA A 106 7.57 0.94 -3.50
C ALA A 106 7.76 1.44 -4.93
N LEU A 107 8.84 1.02 -5.58
CA LEU A 107 9.05 1.20 -7.01
C LEU A 107 8.55 -0.05 -7.73
N TYR A 108 7.55 0.10 -8.60
CA TYR A 108 6.85 -1.03 -9.21
C TYR A 108 6.84 -0.95 -10.74
N ASN A 109 7.05 -2.09 -11.41
CA ASN A 109 7.01 -2.17 -12.88
C ASN A 109 5.56 -2.39 -13.35
N GLN A 110 4.81 -1.30 -13.48
CA GLN A 110 3.42 -1.30 -13.91
C GLN A 110 3.26 -1.87 -15.32
N GLU A 111 4.17 -1.55 -16.24
CA GLU A 111 4.10 -2.02 -17.61
C GLU A 111 4.19 -3.55 -17.68
N LYS A 112 5.15 -4.16 -16.98
CA LYS A 112 5.31 -5.62 -16.92
C LYS A 112 4.06 -6.29 -16.36
N PHE A 113 3.45 -5.71 -15.33
CA PHE A 113 2.18 -6.18 -14.77
C PHE A 113 1.04 -6.12 -15.79
N LEU A 114 0.89 -5.00 -16.51
CA LEU A 114 -0.16 -4.87 -17.54
C LEU A 114 0.08 -5.82 -18.73
N GLN A 115 1.33 -6.08 -19.08
CA GLN A 115 1.70 -7.03 -20.12
C GLN A 115 1.38 -8.49 -19.73
N SER A 116 1.62 -8.89 -18.47
CA SER A 116 1.28 -10.25 -18.02
C SER A 116 -0.22 -10.50 -18.08
N LYS A 117 -1.04 -9.52 -17.66
CA LYS A 117 -2.51 -9.59 -17.74
C LYS A 117 -3.02 -9.77 -19.17
N ARG A 118 -2.43 -9.06 -20.13
CA ARG A 118 -2.79 -9.20 -21.56
C ARG A 118 -2.47 -10.59 -22.13
N LYS A 119 -1.47 -11.29 -21.58
CA LYS A 119 -1.13 -12.65 -22.01
C LYS A 119 -2.13 -13.67 -21.45
N SER A 120 -2.44 -13.60 -20.15
CA SER A 120 -3.43 -14.48 -19.51
C SER A 120 -4.81 -14.44 -20.19
N ASN A 121 -5.31 -13.24 -20.52
CA ASN A 121 -6.61 -13.10 -21.19
C ASN A 121 -6.67 -13.68 -22.62
N LYS A 122 -5.51 -13.90 -23.29
CA LYS A 122 -5.47 -14.49 -24.63
C LYS A 122 -5.46 -16.02 -24.62
N GLU A 123 -5.03 -16.62 -23.50
CA GLU A 123 -4.96 -18.08 -23.35
C GLU A 123 -6.30 -18.68 -22.92
N GLU A 124 -7.16 -17.90 -22.25
CA GLU A 124 -8.52 -18.33 -21.86
C GLU A 124 -9.55 -18.31 -23.01
N ILE A 125 -9.21 -17.76 -24.18
CA ILE A 125 -10.10 -17.64 -25.36
C ILE A 125 -9.74 -18.67 -26.46
N ARG A 126 -8.99 -19.72 -26.12
CA ARG A 126 -8.64 -20.82 -27.03
C ARG A 126 -9.19 -22.15 -26.54
#